data_AF-A0A7W1RSH3-F1
#
_entry.id   AF-A0A7W1RSH3-F1
#
_cell.length_a   1.000
_cell.length_b   1.000
_cell.length_c   1.000
_cell.angle_alpha   90.00
_cell.angle_beta   90.00
_cell.angle_gamma   90.00
#
_symmetry.space_group_name_H-M   'P 1'
#
loop_
_entity.id
_entity.type
_entity.pdbx_description
1 polymer ?
#
loop_
_entity_poly.entity_id
_entity_poly.type
_entity_poly.pdbx_seq_one_letter_code
_entity_poly.pdbx_strand_id
1 'polypeptide(L)' 'MEIDSELLARLRARHPAKDDRALIEDLARVDLGFNALRTAQQRNALGEQDATDLAVHAVHDSRRAAG' A
#
# COMPACT_ATOMS: atom_id res chain seq x y z
N MET A 1 16.19 -0.27 -3.31
CA MET A 1 15.57 -0.31 -1.96
C MET A 1 16.71 -0.54 -0.99
N GLU A 2 17.09 0.48 -0.25
CA GLU A 2 18.11 0.36 0.79
C GLU A 2 17.47 -0.31 1.99
N ILE A 3 18.03 -1.41 2.49
CA ILE A 3 17.47 -2.12 3.64
C ILE A 3 18.04 -1.47 4.89
N ASP A 4 17.16 -0.87 5.69
CA ASP A 4 17.50 -0.39 7.01
C ASP A 4 17.95 -1.57 7.90
N SER A 5 19.26 -1.63 8.15
CA SER A 5 19.89 -2.68 8.93
C SER A 5 19.46 -2.68 10.40
N GLU A 6 19.10 -1.53 10.95
CA GLU A 6 18.60 -1.41 12.32
C GLU A 6 17.19 -1.99 12.42
N LEU A 7 16.33 -1.67 11.44
CA LEU A 7 15.00 -2.25 11.34
C LEU A 7 15.06 -3.78 11.19
N LEU A 8 15.95 -4.29 10.33
CA LEU A 8 16.11 -5.73 10.15
C LEU A 8 16.60 -6.43 11.42
N ALA A 9 17.54 -5.82 12.17
CA ALA A 9 17.99 -6.34 13.46
C ALA A 9 16.84 -6.42 14.48
N ARG A 10 15.98 -5.41 14.53
CA ARG A 10 14.78 -5.41 15.40
C ARG A 10 13.77 -6.47 14.98
N LEU A 11 13.57 -6.68 13.69
CA LEU A 11 12.68 -7.72 13.16
C LEU A 11 13.18 -9.12 13.52
N ARG A 12 14.49 -9.38 13.37
CA ARG A 12 15.12 -10.64 13.78
C ARG A 12 14.96 -10.90 15.28
N ALA A 13 15.18 -9.88 16.12
CA ALA A 13 15.01 -10.01 17.57
C ALA A 13 13.57 -10.33 17.97
N ARG A 14 12.59 -9.76 17.26
CA ARG A 14 11.15 -9.99 17.50
C ARG A 14 10.66 -11.33 16.95
N HIS A 15 11.24 -11.80 15.85
CA HIS A 15 10.81 -13.00 15.14
C HIS A 15 12.01 -13.91 14.83
N PRO A 16 12.65 -14.50 15.85
CA PRO A 16 13.91 -15.22 15.70
C PRO A 16 13.80 -16.50 14.85
N ALA A 17 12.59 -17.02 14.66
CA ALA A 17 12.33 -18.21 13.85
C ALA A 17 12.15 -17.91 12.35
N LYS A 18 12.15 -16.64 11.93
CA LYS A 18 11.95 -16.24 10.54
C LYS A 18 13.29 -15.85 9.91
N ASP A 19 13.48 -16.26 8.66
CA ASP A 19 14.61 -15.79 7.85
C ASP A 19 14.37 -14.35 7.36
N ASP A 20 15.44 -13.70 6.88
CA ASP A 20 15.37 -12.31 6.43
C ASP A 20 14.37 -12.11 5.30
N ARG A 21 14.24 -13.09 4.41
CA ARG A 21 13.29 -13.02 3.30
C ARG A 21 11.86 -12.94 3.81
N ALA A 22 11.48 -13.83 4.72
CA ALA A 22 10.16 -13.83 5.33
C ALA A 22 9.89 -12.53 6.11
N LEU A 23 10.89 -12.00 6.81
CA LEU A 23 10.77 -10.72 7.52
C LEU A 23 10.52 -9.54 6.57
N ILE A 24 11.24 -9.49 5.45
CA ILE A 24 11.09 -8.45 4.43
C ILE A 24 9.74 -8.58 3.73
N GLU A 25 9.31 -9.80 3.38
CA GLU A 25 8.01 -10.05 2.75
C GLU A 25 6.85 -9.65 3.67
N ASP A 26 6.95 -9.94 4.97
CA ASP A 26 5.95 -9.50 5.96
C ASP A 26 5.89 -7.98 6.09
N LEU A 27 7.05 -7.31 6.14
CA LEU A 27 7.12 -5.85 6.19
C LEU A 27 6.48 -5.22 4.94
N ALA A 28 6.83 -5.71 3.76
CA ALA A 28 6.26 -5.24 2.49
C ALA A 28 4.74 -5.41 2.45
N ARG A 29 4.21 -6.51 3.01
CA ARG A 29 2.77 -6.75 3.11
C ARG A 29 2.08 -5.75 4.04
N VAL A 30 2.69 -5.46 5.18
CA VAL A 30 2.18 -4.47 6.13
C VAL A 30 2.13 -3.09 5.49
N ASP A 31 3.22 -2.67 4.83
CA ASP A 31 3.29 -1.37 4.14
C ASP A 31 2.25 -1.25 3.02
N LEU A 32 2.07 -2.32 2.24
CA LEU A 32 1.03 -2.39 1.21
C LEU A 32 -0.37 -2.23 1.82
N GLY A 33 -0.63 -2.91 2.94
CA GLY A 33 -1.90 -2.81 3.66
C GLY A 33 -2.18 -1.39 4.16
N PHE A 34 -1.18 -0.71 4.75
CA PHE A 34 -1.32 0.68 5.19
C PHE A 34 -1.52 1.65 4.03
N ASN A 35 -0.83 1.45 2.90
CA ASN A 35 -1.03 2.26 1.71
C ASN A 35 -2.45 2.08 1.15
N ALA A 36 -2.93 0.84 1.05
CA ALA A 36 -4.30 0.55 0.63
C ALA A 36 -5.33 1.20 1.56
N LEU A 37 -5.12 1.11 2.88
CA LEU A 37 -5.98 1.75 3.88
C LEU A 37 -5.99 3.28 3.70
N ARG A 38 -4.82 3.90 3.51
CA ARG A 38 -4.70 5.34 3.28
C ARG A 38 -5.45 5.76 2.01
N THR A 39 -5.29 5.03 0.92
CA THR A 39 -6.02 5.30 -0.32
C THR A 39 -7.53 5.16 -0.14
N ALA A 40 -7.99 4.14 0.58
CA ALA A 40 -9.41 3.96 0.88
C ALA A 40 -9.96 5.10 1.74
N GLN A 41 -9.22 5.52 2.77
CA GLN A 41 -9.59 6.65 3.61
C GLN A 41 -9.64 7.96 2.82
N GLN A 42 -8.66 8.21 1.95
CA GLN A 42 -8.66 9.39 1.08
C GLN A 42 -9.89 9.41 0.17
N ARG A 43 -10.25 8.28 -0.45
CA ARG A 43 -11.44 8.17 -1.30
C ARG A 43 -12.74 8.39 -0.52
N ASN A 44 -12.81 7.88 0.71
CA ASN A 44 -13.99 8.03 1.58
C ASN A 44 -14.06 9.38 2.29
N ALA A 45 -12.97 10.13 2.34
CA ALA A 45 -12.93 11.50 2.86
C ALA A 45 -13.27 12.57 1.81
N LEU A 46 -13.50 12.17 0.55
CA LEU A 46 -13.98 13.06 -0.50
C LEU A 46 -15.45 13.43 -0.26
N GLY A 47 -15.80 14.69 -0.54
CA GLY A 47 -17.21 15.08 -0.67
C GLY A 47 -17.86 14.35 -1.84
N GLU A 48 -19.19 14.25 -1.84
CA GLU A 48 -19.97 13.51 -2.86
C GLU A 48 -19.64 13.94 -4.30
N GLN A 49 -19.40 15.24 -4.51
CA GLN A 49 -19.00 15.80 -5.80
C GLN A 49 -17.60 15.33 -6.24
N ASP A 50 -16.60 15.44 -5.36
CA ASP A 50 -15.23 15.03 -5.66
C ASP A 50 -15.11 13.50 -5.88
N ALA A 51 -15.90 12.71 -5.14
CA ALA A 51 -15.98 11.27 -5.32
C ALA A 51 -16.58 10.89 -6.68
N THR A 52 -17.59 11.65 -7.14
CA THR A 52 -18.23 11.47 -8.45
C THR A 52 -17.28 11.82 -9.58
N ASP A 53 -16.57 12.94 -9.48
CA ASP A 53 -15.59 13.38 -10.48
C ASP A 53 -14.42 12.39 -10.59
N LEU A 54 -13.94 11.86 -9.46
CA LEU A 54 -12.92 10.81 -9.44
C LEU A 54 -13.40 9.52 -10.14
N ALA A 55 -14.65 9.12 -9.91
CA ALA A 55 -15.23 7.94 -10.54
C ALA A 55 -15.40 8.11 -12.06
N VAL A 56 -15.86 9.27 -12.50
CA VAL A 56 -16.01 9.61 -13.92
C VAL A 56 -14.65 9.60 -14.62
N HIS A 57 -13.62 10.21 -14.03
CA HIS A 57 -12.26 10.18 -14.57
C HIS A 57 -11.70 8.76 -14.70
N ALA A 58 -11.87 7.92 -13.67
CA ALA A 58 -11.40 6.54 -13.70
C ALA A 58 -12.06 5.71 -14.82
N VAL A 59 -13.35 5.94 -15.11
CA VAL A 59 -14.06 5.27 -16.22
C VAL A 59 -13.53 5.74 -17.57
N HIS A 60 -13.26 7.04 -17.73
CA HIS A 60 -12.69 7.56 -18.97
C HIS A 60 -11.30 7.01 -19.25
N ASP A 61 -10.46 6.90 -18.23
CA ASP A 61 -9.10 6.36 -18.37
C ASP A 61 -9.11 4.86 -18.70
N SER A 62 -10.01 4.08 -18.08
CA SER A 62 -10.22 2.66 -18.40
C SER A 62 -10.63 2.46 -19.87
N ARG A 63 -11.56 3.28 -20.37
CA ARG A 63 -11.99 3.24 -21.77
C ARG A 63 -10.88 3.62 -22.74
N ARG A 64 -10.01 4.56 -22.36
CA ARG A 64 -8.87 5.01 -23.18
C ARG A 64 -7.75 3.98 -23.23
N ALA A 65 -7.60 3.15 -22.19
CA ALA A 65 -6.61 2.08 -22.14
C ALA A 65 -7.07 0.78 -22.84
N ALA A 66 -8.37 0.62 -23.08
CA ALA A 66 -8.97 -0.57 -23.68
C ALA A 66 -9.26 -0.44 -25.19
N GLY A 67 -8.97 0.71 -25.80
CA GLY A 67 -9.11 0.97 -27.24
C GLY A 67 -7.76 1.28 -27.87
#